data_AF-A0A497ADM8-F1
#
_entry.id   AF-A0A497ADM8-F1
#
_cell.length_a   1.000
_cell.length_b   1.000
_cell.length_c   1.000
_cell.angle_alpha   90.00
_cell.angle_beta   90.00
_cell.angle_gamma   90.00
#
_symmetry.space_group_name_H-M   'P 1'
#
loop_
_entity.id
_entity.type
_entity.pdbx_description
1 polymer ?
#
loop_
_entity_poly.entity_id
_entity_poly.type
_entity_poly.pdbx_seq_one_letter_code
_entity_poly.pdbx_strand_id
1 'polypeptide(L)'
;MDKSILRQAQKLQVKLAKAQEELGNITVEATSGGGAVKVVTDGHQKIHSIEISPEVIESGDIELLQDLVMTAVNEAISKSQEL
;
A
#
# COMPACT_ATOMS: atom_id res chain seq x y z
N MET A 1 -32.81 -24.31 5.37
CA MET A 1 -31.51 -24.07 4.72
C MET A 1 -30.80 -25.41 4.55
N ASP A 2 -30.34 -25.73 3.35
CA ASP A 2 -29.64 -26.99 3.06
C ASP A 2 -28.29 -27.07 3.81
N LYS A 3 -27.98 -28.21 4.43
CA LYS A 3 -26.70 -28.44 5.15
C LYS A 3 -25.49 -28.27 4.23
N SER A 4 -25.65 -28.54 2.93
CA SER A 4 -24.61 -28.33 1.92
C SER A 4 -24.26 -26.85 1.76
N ILE A 5 -25.29 -25.98 1.71
CA ILE A 5 -25.15 -24.53 1.57
C ILE A 5 -24.44 -23.93 2.79
N LEU A 6 -24.81 -24.36 4.01
CA LEU A 6 -24.16 -23.90 5.24
C LEU A 6 -22.67 -24.25 5.28
N ARG A 7 -22.28 -25.46 4.84
CA ARG A 7 -20.87 -25.87 4.75
C ARG A 7 -20.09 -25.08 3.69
N GLN A 8 -20.72 -24.77 2.55
CA GLN A 8 -20.08 -23.96 1.51
C GLN A 8 -19.88 -22.51 1.97
N ALA A 9 -20.88 -21.92 2.64
CA ALA A 9 -20.80 -20.58 3.22
C ALA A 9 -19.67 -20.48 4.27
N GLN A 10 -19.53 -21.49 5.15
CA GLN A 10 -18.43 -21.56 6.12
C GLN A 10 -17.05 -21.61 5.44
N LYS A 11 -16.91 -22.43 4.40
CA LYS A 11 -15.64 -22.50 3.64
C LYS A 11 -15.31 -21.16 2.96
N LEU A 12 -16.31 -20.48 2.40
CA LEU A 12 -16.13 -19.16 1.81
C LEU A 12 -15.70 -18.13 2.86
N GLN A 13 -16.34 -18.12 4.03
CA GLN A 13 -16.01 -17.20 5.12
C GLN A 13 -14.53 -17.36 5.56
N VAL A 14 -14.06 -18.60 5.73
CA VAL A 14 -12.65 -18.87 6.09
C VAL A 14 -11.69 -18.43 4.98
N LYS A 15 -12.04 -18.68 3.71
CA LYS A 15 -11.22 -18.23 2.56
C LYS A 15 -11.13 -16.71 2.49
N LEU A 16 -12.24 -16.01 2.68
CA LEU A 16 -12.28 -14.54 2.69
C LEU A 16 -11.45 -13.97 3.85
N ALA A 17 -11.56 -14.55 5.05
CA ALA A 17 -10.76 -14.14 6.20
C ALA A 17 -9.25 -14.29 5.94
N LYS A 18 -8.84 -15.43 5.37
CA LYS A 18 -7.44 -15.63 4.97
C LYS A 18 -6.96 -14.68 3.89
N ALA A 19 -7.77 -14.48 2.84
CA ALA A 19 -7.42 -13.53 1.78
C ALA A 19 -7.25 -12.10 2.32
N GLN A 20 -8.12 -11.69 3.27
CA GLN A 20 -8.00 -10.39 3.93
C GLN A 20 -6.75 -10.27 4.80
N GLU A 21 -6.38 -11.34 5.52
CA GLU A 21 -5.13 -11.38 6.29
C GLU A 21 -3.90 -11.32 5.38
N GLU A 22 -3.89 -12.10 4.30
CA GLU A 22 -2.80 -12.13 3.31
C GLU A 22 -2.63 -10.77 2.62
N LEU A 23 -3.73 -10.09 2.27
CA LEU A 23 -3.71 -8.76 1.66
C LEU A 23 -2.97 -7.71 2.51
N GLY A 24 -3.15 -7.75 3.84
CA GLY A 24 -2.48 -6.84 4.78
C GLY A 24 -1.00 -7.17 5.03
N ASN A 25 -0.56 -8.38 4.66
CA ASN A 25 0.83 -8.81 4.80
C ASN A 25 1.65 -8.58 3.52
N ILE A 26 1.00 -8.32 2.38
CA ILE A 26 1.67 -8.01 1.12
C ILE A 26 1.92 -6.51 1.06
N THR A 27 3.18 -6.14 0.90
CA THR A 27 3.60 -4.74 0.74
C THR A 27 4.05 -4.44 -0.67
N VAL A 28 3.75 -3.24 -1.14
CA VAL A 28 4.28 -2.67 -2.39
C VAL A 28 5.06 -1.39 -2.09
N GLU A 29 5.98 -1.07 -3.00
CA GLU A 29 6.84 0.09 -2.92
C GLU A 29 6.62 1.02 -4.13
N ALA A 30 6.61 2.32 -3.87
CA ALA A 30 6.63 3.35 -4.89
C ALA A 30 7.67 4.41 -4.57
N THR A 31 8.18 5.04 -5.62
CA THR A 31 9.17 6.12 -5.51
C THR A 31 8.83 7.29 -6.41
N SER A 32 9.26 8.48 -6.04
CA SER A 32 9.24 9.68 -6.89
C SER A 32 10.61 10.36 -6.89
N GLY A 33 10.83 11.31 -7.81
CA GLY A 33 12.07 12.11 -7.84
C GLY A 33 13.34 11.27 -8.01
N GLY A 34 13.29 10.20 -8.81
CA GLY A 34 14.45 9.31 -9.01
C GLY A 34 14.82 8.47 -7.79
N GLY A 35 13.90 8.25 -6.85
CA GLY A 35 14.16 7.55 -5.59
C GLY A 35 14.36 8.47 -4.40
N ALA A 36 14.22 9.78 -4.59
CA ALA A 36 14.34 10.77 -3.53
C ALA A 36 13.23 10.66 -2.47
N VAL A 37 12.03 10.19 -2.85
CA VAL A 37 11.01 9.77 -1.89
C VAL A 37 10.61 8.34 -2.20
N LYS A 38 10.54 7.50 -1.16
CA LYS A 38 10.10 6.11 -1.23
C LYS A 38 9.00 5.87 -0.21
N VAL A 39 7.92 5.21 -0.63
CA VAL A 39 6.75 4.91 0.20
C VAL A 39 6.46 3.41 0.14
N VAL A 40 6.26 2.80 1.31
CA VAL A 40 5.83 1.41 1.43
C VAL A 40 4.40 1.36 1.97
N THR A 41 3.52 0.65 1.29
CA THR A 41 2.12 0.42 1.72
C THR A 41 1.76 -1.06 1.63
N ASP A 42 0.81 -1.51 2.44
CA ASP A 42 0.18 -2.82 2.25
C ASP A 42 -1.06 -2.77 1.35
N GLY A 43 -1.64 -3.93 1.05
CA GLY A 43 -2.89 -4.05 0.30
C GLY A 43 -4.14 -3.56 1.03
N HIS A 44 -4.05 -3.21 2.32
CA HIS A 44 -5.08 -2.42 3.02
C HIS A 44 -4.87 -0.91 2.88
N GLN A 45 -3.94 -0.48 2.02
CA GLN A 45 -3.56 0.92 1.82
C GLN A 45 -3.00 1.58 3.07
N LYS A 46 -2.48 0.79 4.01
CA LYS A 46 -1.79 1.32 5.18
C LYS A 46 -0.34 1.60 4.83
N ILE A 47 0.03 2.88 4.93
CA ILE A 47 1.41 3.33 4.79
C ILE A 47 2.24 2.84 5.97
N HIS A 48 3.30 2.09 5.70
CA HIS A 48 4.23 1.56 6.69
C HIS A 48 5.47 2.43 6.84
N SER A 49 5.97 3.02 5.75
CA SER A 49 7.12 3.92 5.78
C SER A 49 7.08 4.97 4.68
N ILE A 50 7.72 6.11 4.97
CA ILE A 50 8.09 7.15 4.01
C ILE A 50 9.55 7.49 4.27
N GLU A 51 10.41 7.27 3.28
CA GLU A 51 11.82 7.66 3.30
C GLU A 51 12.04 8.81 2.33
N ILE A 52 12.81 9.81 2.77
CA ILE A 52 13.08 11.04 2.01
C ILE A 52 14.59 11.24 1.99
N SER A 53 15.17 11.47 0.81
CA SER A 53 16.61 11.68 0.67
C SER A 53 17.02 13.03 1.27
N PRO A 54 18.20 13.12 1.91
CA PRO A 54 18.73 14.39 2.43
C PRO A 54 18.86 15.46 1.36
N GLU A 55 19.19 15.07 0.13
CA GLU A 55 19.41 16.00 -1.01
C GLU A 55 18.19 16.88 -1.29
N VAL A 56 16.97 16.33 -1.22
CA VAL A 56 15.75 17.12 -1.44
C VAL A 56 15.50 18.08 -0.28
N ILE A 57 15.81 17.68 0.96
CA ILE A 57 15.68 18.54 2.14
C ILE A 57 16.70 19.69 2.08
N GLU A 58 17.94 19.37 1.72
CA GLU A 58 19.05 20.33 1.60
C GLU A 58 18.84 21.35 0.48
N SER A 59 18.06 21.01 -0.55
CA SER A 59 17.67 21.96 -1.61
C SER A 59 16.88 23.16 -1.09
N GLY A 60 16.19 23.01 0.06
CA GLY A 60 15.32 24.03 0.64
C GLY A 60 14.02 24.27 -0.14
N ASP A 61 13.76 23.53 -1.22
CA ASP A 61 12.55 23.64 -2.03
C ASP A 61 11.42 22.80 -1.42
N ILE A 62 10.63 23.45 -0.56
CA ILE A 62 9.50 22.82 0.14
C ILE A 62 8.40 22.40 -0.84
N GLU A 63 8.18 23.17 -1.92
CA GLU A 63 7.13 22.89 -2.89
C GLU A 63 7.46 21.60 -3.67
N LEU A 64 8.71 21.46 -4.10
CA LEU A 64 9.21 20.21 -4.69
C LEU A 64 9.05 19.03 -3.73
N LEU A 65 9.45 19.17 -2.45
CA LEU A 65 9.33 18.09 -1.48
C LEU A 65 7.87 17.63 -1.31
N GLN A 66 6.93 18.57 -1.24
CA GLN A 66 5.51 18.27 -1.14
C GLN A 66 4.99 17.51 -2.36
N ASP A 67 5.38 17.94 -3.56
CA ASP A 67 5.00 17.27 -4.81
C ASP A 67 5.55 15.85 -4.90
N LEU A 68 6.81 15.65 -4.52
CA LEU A 68 7.44 14.34 -4.50
C LEU A 68 6.76 13.39 -3.52
N VAL A 69 6.42 13.85 -2.31
CA VAL A 69 5.70 13.03 -1.32
C VAL A 69 4.31 12.67 -1.83
N MET A 70 3.55 13.65 -2.34
CA MET A 70 2.22 13.41 -2.90
C MET A 70 2.27 12.37 -4.02
N THR A 71 3.22 12.51 -4.94
CA THR A 71 3.38 11.61 -6.09
C THR A 71 3.71 10.19 -5.64
N ALA A 72 4.67 10.01 -4.73
CA ALA A 72 5.04 8.68 -4.25
C ALA A 72 3.92 8.00 -3.46
N VAL A 73 3.16 8.74 -2.64
CA VAL A 73 2.02 8.20 -1.88
C VAL A 73 0.90 7.76 -2.83
N ASN A 74 0.52 8.57 -3.80
CA ASN A 74 -0.53 8.22 -4.76
C ASN A 74 -0.15 7.03 -5.63
N GLU A 75 1.12 6.92 -6.03
CA GLU A 75 1.64 5.76 -6.76
C GLU A 75 1.63 4.49 -5.90
N ALA A 76 2.02 4.59 -4.62
CA ALA A 76 1.96 3.46 -3.68
C ALA A 76 0.52 2.96 -3.52
N ILE A 77 -0.44 3.87 -3.36
CA ILE A 77 -1.87 3.53 -3.28
C ILE A 77 -2.34 2.88 -4.58
N SER A 78 -1.99 3.43 -5.74
CA SER A 78 -2.36 2.85 -7.04
C SER A 78 -1.85 1.42 -7.18
N LYS A 79 -0.57 1.17 -6.84
CA LYS A 79 0.01 -0.18 -6.83
C LYS A 79 -0.67 -1.13 -5.85
N SER A 80 -1.07 -0.65 -4.68
CA SER A 80 -1.77 -1.48 -3.69
C SER A 80 -3.15 -1.94 -4.16
N GLN A 81 -3.79 -1.18 -5.06
CA GLN A 81 -5.09 -1.55 -5.65
C GLN A 81 -4.98 -2.64 -6.73
N GLU A 82 -3.75 -2.94 -7.18
CA GLU A 82 -3.46 -4.01 -8.14
C GLU A 82 -3.13 -5.36 -7.46
N LEU A 83 -3.03 -5.38 -6.12
CA LEU A 83 -2.86 -6.59 -5.30
C LEU A 83 -4.17 -7.39 -5.19
#